data_AF-A0A2N2C8T3-F1
#
_entry.id   AF-A0A2N2C8T3-F1
#
_cell.length_a   1.000
_cell.length_b   1.000
_cell.length_c   1.000
_cell.angle_alpha   90.00
_cell.angle_beta   90.00
_cell.angle_gamma   90.00
#
_symmetry.space_group_name_H-M   'P 1'
#
loop_
_entity.id
_entity.type
_entity.pdbx_description
1 polymer ?
#
loop_
_entity_poly.entity_id
_entity_poly.type
_entity_poly.pdbx_seq_one_letter_code
_entity_poly.pdbx_strand_id
1 'polypeptide(L)' 'MLSKRKTIIKTISYRVTGTITTLLIVFFMTGEIVIASGVASIEVILKMLIYYIHERIWHKFAVEEPEYHL' A
#
# COMPACT_ATOMS: atom_id res chain seq x y z
N MET A 1 10.68 -21.77 0.76
CA MET A 1 10.07 -20.93 1.82
C MET A 1 11.02 -19.78 2.19
N LEU A 2 10.65 -18.53 1.89
CA LEU A 2 11.40 -17.39 2.43
C LEU A 2 11.20 -17.37 3.96
N SER A 3 12.29 -17.25 4.71
CA SER A 3 12.24 -17.13 6.18
C SER A 3 11.29 -15.99 6.59
N LYS A 4 10.46 -16.22 7.62
CA LYS A 4 9.50 -15.22 8.15
C LYS A 4 10.16 -13.84 8.38
N ARG A 5 11.43 -13.83 8.80
CA ARG A 5 12.23 -12.60 8.97
C ARG A 5 12.47 -11.85 7.66
N LYS A 6 12.82 -12.55 6.58
CA LYS A 6 13.07 -11.95 5.26
C LYS A 6 11.79 -11.31 4.69
N THR A 7 10.64 -11.94 4.88
CA THR A 7 9.35 -11.40 4.43
C THR A 7 8.98 -10.11 5.16
N ILE A 8 9.15 -10.06 6.48
CA ILE A 8 8.87 -8.85 7.28
C ILE A 8 9.78 -7.70 6.83
N ILE A 9 11.08 -7.94 6.69
CA ILE A 9 12.05 -6.93 6.23
C ILE A 9 11.69 -6.41 4.83
N LYS A 10 11.32 -7.31 3.91
CA LYS A 10 10.91 -6.93 2.55
C LYS A 10 9.66 -6.06 2.57
N THR A 11 8.66 -6.41 3.37
CA THR A 11 7.43 -5.61 3.51
C THR A 11 7.72 -4.23 4.07
N ILE A 12 8.52 -4.13 5.14
CA ILE A 12 8.89 -2.84 5.73
C ILE A 12 9.67 -1.99 4.72
N SER A 13 10.68 -2.58 4.05
CA SER A 13 11.47 -1.90 3.03
C SER A 13 10.59 -1.35 1.91
N TYR A 14 9.63 -2.14 1.41
CA TYR A 14 8.70 -1.70 0.38
C TYR A 14 7.80 -0.55 0.87
N ARG A 15 7.30 -0.62 2.11
CA ARG A 15 6.44 0.43 2.70
C ARG A 15 7.21 1.74 2.89
N VAL A 16 8.43 1.67 3.44
CA VAL A 16 9.29 2.85 3.65
C VAL A 16 9.65 3.50 2.31
N THR A 17 10.01 2.70 1.31
CA THR A 17 10.33 3.22 -0.03
C THR A 17 9.15 4.00 -0.61
N GLY A 18 7.93 3.45 -0.52
CA GLY A 18 6.73 4.13 -1.02
C GLY A 18 6.47 5.48 -0.35
N THR A 19 6.53 5.54 0.98
CA THR A 19 6.34 6.80 1.73
C THR A 19 7.40 7.83 1.39
N ILE A 20 8.67 7.41 1.26
CA ILE A 20 9.77 8.30 0.85
C ILE A 20 9.52 8.83 -0.56
N THR A 21 9.11 7.99 -1.50
CA THR A 21 8.81 8.42 -2.87
C THR A 21 7.73 9.50 -2.90
N THR A 22 6.62 9.33 -2.18
CA THR A 22 5.56 10.35 -2.11
C THR A 22 6.05 11.63 -1.48
N LEU A 23 6.79 11.54 -0.38
CA LEU A 23 7.37 12.70 0.29
C LEU A 23 8.30 13.46 -0.66
N LEU A 24 9.17 12.77 -1.39
CA LEU A 24 10.08 13.39 -2.36
C LEU A 24 9.34 14.03 -3.54
N ILE A 25 8.31 13.37 -4.08
CA ILE A 25 7.51 13.93 -5.19
C ILE A 25 6.84 15.23 -4.74
N VAL A 26 6.14 15.20 -3.61
CA VAL A 26 5.42 16.38 -3.11
C VAL A 26 6.38 17.48 -2.71
N PHE A 27 7.49 17.14 -2.06
CA PHE A 27 8.53 18.11 -1.71
C PHE A 27 9.14 18.75 -2.96
N PHE A 28 9.44 17.97 -4.00
CA PHE A 28 9.99 18.51 -5.25
C PHE A 28 8.99 19.44 -5.97
N MET A 29 7.69 19.15 -5.88
CA MET A 29 6.65 19.97 -6.50
C MET A 29 6.33 21.25 -5.72
N THR A 30 6.42 21.22 -4.38
CA THR A 30 5.95 22.30 -3.51
C THR A 30 7.07 23.10 -2.85
N GLY A 31 8.26 22.52 -2.71
CA GLY A 31 9.36 23.05 -1.90
C GLY A 31 9.13 22.97 -0.39
N GLU A 32 7.98 22.46 0.06
CA GLU A 32 7.51 22.55 1.45
C GLU A 32 7.43 21.18 2.12
N ILE A 33 8.27 20.97 3.14
CA ILE A 33 8.36 19.68 3.84
C ILE A 33 7.13 19.39 4.71
N VAL A 34 6.46 20.44 5.20
CA VAL A 34 5.24 20.32 6.01
C VAL A 34 4.10 19.77 5.15
N ILE A 35 3.97 20.26 3.91
CA ILE A 35 2.97 19.75 2.96
C ILE A 35 3.31 18.32 2.55
N ALA A 36 4.57 18.05 2.19
CA ALA A 36 5.02 16.72 1.78
C ALA A 36 4.78 15.64 2.84
N SER A 37 5.12 15.94 4.10
CA SER A 37 4.88 15.02 5.22
C SER A 37 3.39 14.82 5.49
N GLY A 38 2.57 15.88 5.43
CA GLY A 38 1.12 15.78 5.57
C GLY A 38 0.49 14.87 4.50
N VAL A 39 0.88 15.03 3.24
CA VAL A 39 0.39 14.17 2.14
C VAL A 39 0.83 12.72 2.32
N ALA A 40 2.11 12.48 2.66
CA ALA A 40 2.62 11.13 2.88
C ALA A 40 1.90 10.41 4.04
N SER A 41 1.58 11.12 5.13
CA SER A 41 0.79 10.57 6.25
C SER A 41 -0.64 10.20 5.83
N ILE A 42 -1.31 11.08 5.08
CA ILE A 42 -2.66 10.83 4.57
C ILE A 42 -2.66 9.65 3.58
N GLU A 43 -1.65 9.56 2.71
CA GLU A 43 -1.52 8.46 1.74
C GLU A 43 -1.50 7.10 2.43
N VAL A 44 -0.74 6.96 3.53
CA VAL A 44 -0.67 5.69 4.29
C VAL A 44 -2.05 5.27 4.80
N ILE A 45 -2.83 6.21 5.35
CA ILE A 45 -4.19 5.98 5.85
C ILE A 45 -5.13 5.62 4.69
N LEU A 46 -5.13 6.42 3.62
CA LEU A 46 -5.97 6.19 2.45
C LEU A 46 -5.68 4.84 1.80
N LYS A 47 -4.41 4.43 1.70
CA LYS A 47 -4.04 3.14 1.11
C LYS A 47 -4.60 1.96 1.90
N MET A 48 -4.69 2.08 3.23
CA MET A 48 -5.35 1.06 4.07
C MET A 48 -6.87 1.03 3.83
N LEU A 49 -7.52 2.20 3.79
CA LEU A 49 -8.97 2.30 3.55
C LEU A 49 -9.34 1.79 2.15
N ILE A 50 -8.59 2.22 1.13
CA ILE A 50 -8.79 1.80 -0.27
C ILE A 50 -8.53 0.29 -0.40
N TYR A 51 -7.48 -0.25 0.24
CA TYR A 51 -7.23 -1.69 0.19
C TYR A 51 -8.40 -2.48 0.79
N TYR A 52 -8.92 -2.05 1.94
CA TYR A 52 -10.10 -2.67 2.55
C TYR A 52 -11.32 -2.62 1.62
N ILE A 53 -11.63 -1.45 1.05
CA ILE A 53 -12.73 -1.29 0.10
C ILE A 53 -12.51 -2.17 -1.14
N HIS A 54 -11.29 -2.21 -1.66
CA HIS A 54 -10.91 -3.02 -2.80
C HIS A 54 -11.14 -4.51 -2.53
N GLU A 55 -10.73 -5.04 -1.37
CA GLU A 55 -11.04 -6.41 -0.98
C GLU A 55 -12.54 -6.66 -0.84
N ARG A 56 -13.30 -5.71 -0.28
CA ARG A 56 -14.77 -5.86 -0.16
C ARG A 56 -15.46 -5.89 -1.50
N ILE A 57 -15.02 -5.05 -2.43
CA ILE A 57 -15.50 -5.04 -3.82
C ILE A 57 -15.12 -6.36 -4.48
N TRP A 58 -13.85 -6.78 -4.38
CA TRP A 58 -13.39 -8.02 -4.98
C TRP A 58 -14.15 -9.23 -4.45
N HIS A 59 -14.42 -9.31 -3.15
CA HIS A 59 -15.23 -10.38 -2.57
C HIS A 59 -16.70 -10.35 -3.05
N LYS A 60 -17.26 -9.17 -3.34
CA LYS A 60 -18.63 -9.06 -3.89
C LYS A 60 -18.72 -9.45 -5.36
N PHE A 61 -17.63 -9.29 -6.11
CA PHE A 61 -17.56 -9.59 -7.54
C PHE A 61 -16.73 -10.84 -7.86
N ALA A 62 -16.19 -11.52 -6.84
CA ALA A 62 -15.53 -12.81 -6.98
C ALA A 62 -16.59 -13.81 -7.41
N VAL A 63 -16.67 -13.98 -8.72
CA VAL A 63 -17.30 -15.12 -9.37
C VAL A 63 -16.69 -16.36 -8.73
N GLU A 64 -17.53 -17.19 -8.10
CA GLU A 64 -17.10 -18.49 -7.58
C GLU A 64 -16.34 -19.21 -8.70
N GLU A 65 -15.04 -19.47 -8.50
CA GLU A 65 -14.32 -20.31 -9.46
C GLU A 65 -15.00 -21.67 -9.49
N PRO A 66 -15.37 -22.20 -10.67
CA PRO A 66 -16.00 -23.50 -10.74
C PRO A 66 -15.07 -24.52 -10.10
N GLU A 67 -15.58 -25.20 -9.08
CA GLU A 67 -14.88 -26.21 -8.30
C GLU A 67 -14.36 -27.30 -9.24
N TYR A 68 -13.09 -27.18 -9.66
CA TYR A 68 -12.47 -28.20 -10.49
C TYR A 68 -12.06 -29.35 -9.56
N HIS A 69 -13.02 -30.23 -9.27
CA HIS A 69 -12.76 -31.52 -8.64
C HIS A 69 -11.81 -32.32 -9.54
N LEU A 70 -10.54 -32.38 -9.17
CA LEU A 70 -9.59 -33.41 -9.61
C LEU A 70 -9.02 -34.12 -8.38
#